data_AF-A0A0L8MAD6-F1
#
_entry.id   AF-A0A0L8MAD6-F1
#
_cell.length_a   1.000
_cell.length_b   1.000
_cell.length_c   1.000
_cell.angle_alpha   90.00
_cell.angle_beta   90.00
_cell.angle_gamma   90.00
#
_symmetry.space_group_name_H-M   'P 1'
#
loop_
_entity.id
_entity.type
_entity.pdbx_description
1 polymer ?
#
loop_
_entity_poly.entity_id
_entity_poly.type
_entity_poly.pdbx_seq_one_letter_code
_entity_poly.pdbx_strand_id
1 'polypeptide(L)'
;MIEIVVVGLGAVGAGWLLRHWHRQRLAGALPGIPCMARVPAGEGRWRAGRLSAEDGAARWVPERGEAVDLPGARATGVRVPSVKEGISINPGSRIVTCTYGDGNGIEIAVMPLDVRELLASVPQVDAP
;
A
#
# COMPACT_ATOMS: atom_id res chain seq x y z
N MET A 1 -18.72 -19.61 -26.41
CA MET A 1 -17.57 -20.03 -25.58
C MET A 1 -16.28 -19.27 -25.91
N ILE A 2 -15.95 -19.02 -27.19
CA ILE A 2 -14.71 -18.33 -27.59
C ILE A 2 -14.64 -16.86 -27.13
N GLU A 3 -15.77 -16.12 -27.13
CA GLU A 3 -15.78 -14.70 -26.71
C GLU A 3 -15.37 -14.47 -25.25
N ILE A 4 -15.74 -15.37 -24.33
CA ILE A 4 -15.39 -15.24 -22.91
C ILE A 4 -13.88 -15.49 -22.70
N VAL A 5 -13.29 -16.40 -23.49
CA VAL A 5 -11.86 -16.72 -23.43
C VAL A 5 -11.03 -15.53 -23.92
N VAL A 6 -11.45 -14.85 -24.98
CA VAL A 6 -10.74 -13.68 -25.54
C VAL A 6 -10.79 -12.47 -24.60
N VAL A 7 -11.95 -12.20 -23.98
CA VAL A 7 -12.09 -11.10 -23.01
C VAL A 7 -11.30 -11.39 -21.72
N GLY A 8 -11.31 -12.63 -21.24
CA GLY A 8 -10.53 -13.05 -20.07
C GLY A 8 -9.01 -12.94 -20.29
N LEU A 9 -8.52 -13.36 -21.46
CA LEU A 9 -7.11 -13.22 -21.84
C LEU A 9 -6.70 -11.73 -22.00
N GLY A 10 -7.59 -10.88 -22.52
CA GLY A 10 -7.36 -9.45 -22.65
C GLY A 10 -7.22 -8.74 -21.30
N ALA A 11 -8.10 -9.04 -20.35
CA ALA A 11 -8.08 -8.43 -19.02
C ALA A 11 -6.87 -8.90 -18.17
N VAL A 12 -6.53 -10.19 -18.25
CA VAL A 12 -5.34 -10.74 -17.56
C VAL A 12 -4.05 -10.21 -18.20
N GLY A 13 -4.00 -10.11 -19.53
CA GLY A 13 -2.86 -9.55 -20.27
C GLY A 13 -2.64 -8.07 -19.98
N ALA A 14 -3.71 -7.27 -19.98
CA ALA A 14 -3.63 -5.84 -19.66
C ALA A 14 -3.19 -5.60 -18.20
N GLY A 15 -3.72 -6.37 -17.25
CA GLY A 15 -3.31 -6.31 -15.84
C GLY A 15 -1.84 -6.72 -15.65
N TRP A 16 -1.37 -7.74 -16.38
CA TRP A 16 0.03 -8.17 -16.34
C TRP A 16 0.97 -7.14 -16.97
N LEU A 17 0.60 -6.53 -18.11
CA LEU A 17 1.37 -5.48 -18.78
C LEU A 17 1.47 -4.21 -17.95
N LEU A 18 0.36 -3.76 -17.35
CA LEU A 18 0.39 -2.65 -16.41
C LEU A 18 1.29 -2.96 -15.22
N ARG A 19 1.17 -4.17 -14.65
CA ARG A 19 2.05 -4.62 -13.55
C ARG A 19 3.51 -4.72 -13.96
N HIS A 20 3.80 -5.13 -15.19
CA HIS A 20 5.15 -5.26 -15.72
C HIS A 20 5.77 -3.89 -15.96
N TRP A 21 5.03 -2.97 -16.57
CA TRP A 21 5.50 -1.62 -16.86
C TRP A 21 5.65 -0.76 -15.59
N HIS A 22 4.74 -0.94 -14.62
CA HIS A 22 4.87 -0.33 -13.31
C HIS A 22 6.13 -0.84 -12.58
N ARG A 23 6.40 -2.16 -12.63
CA ARG A 23 7.64 -2.74 -12.11
C ARG A 23 8.89 -2.24 -12.83
N GLN A 24 8.85 -2.05 -14.15
CA GLN A 24 9.98 -1.52 -14.92
C GLN A 24 10.28 -0.05 -14.58
N ARG A 25 9.25 0.79 -14.36
CA ARG A 25 9.46 2.16 -13.86
C ARG A 25 10.06 2.19 -12.45
N LEU A 26 9.79 1.16 -11.65
CA LEU A 26 10.34 0.99 -10.30
C LEU A 26 11.73 0.33 -10.28
N ALA A 27 12.18 -0.29 -11.37
CA ALA A 27 13.50 -0.94 -11.45
C ALA A 27 14.67 0.07 -11.46
N GLY A 28 14.41 1.36 -11.70
CA GLY A 28 15.35 2.46 -11.44
C GLY A 28 15.08 3.20 -10.13
N ALA A 29 14.16 2.71 -9.30
CA ALA A 29 13.67 3.41 -8.12
C ALA A 29 14.28 2.84 -6.83
N LEU A 30 14.47 3.74 -5.87
CA LEU A 30 14.93 3.43 -4.51
C LEU A 30 14.20 2.21 -3.91
N PRO A 31 14.87 1.36 -3.11
CA PRO A 31 14.26 0.19 -2.51
C PRO A 31 13.00 0.54 -1.68
N GLY A 32 12.03 -0.39 -1.66
CA GLY A 32 10.78 -0.25 -0.91
C GLY A 32 9.52 -0.02 -1.76
N ILE A 33 8.36 -0.32 -1.17
CA ILE A 33 7.04 -0.24 -1.82
C ILE A 33 6.60 1.22 -1.88
N PRO A 34 6.34 1.81 -3.06
CA PRO A 34 5.84 3.17 -3.17
C PRO A 34 4.44 3.28 -2.56
N CYS A 35 4.25 4.20 -1.64
CA CYS A 35 2.97 4.40 -0.98
C CYS A 35 2.79 5.85 -0.50
N MET A 36 1.58 6.18 -0.09
CA MET A 36 1.32 7.39 0.69
C MET A 36 0.88 6.97 2.08
N ALA A 37 1.28 7.70 3.12
CA ALA A 37 0.80 7.44 4.47
C ALA A 37 0.31 8.72 5.14
N ARG A 38 -0.58 8.55 6.11
CA ARG A 38 -0.96 9.62 7.04
C ARG A 38 -0.86 9.14 8.47
N VAL A 39 -0.36 10.04 9.32
CA VAL A 39 -0.21 9.85 10.77
C VAL A 39 -0.74 11.12 11.45
N PRO A 40 -1.62 11.00 12.45
CA PRO A 40 -2.31 9.77 12.86
C PRO A 40 -3.35 9.32 11.81
N ALA A 41 -3.78 8.06 11.88
CA ALA A 41 -4.87 7.53 11.06
C ALA A 41 -6.13 8.42 11.15
N GLY A 42 -6.88 8.57 10.06
CA GLY A 42 -8.09 9.39 9.99
C GLY A 42 -7.88 10.90 9.92
N GLU A 43 -6.86 11.42 10.60
CA GLU A 43 -6.69 12.87 10.82
C GLU A 43 -5.46 13.47 10.15
N GLY A 44 -4.42 12.66 9.93
CA GLY A 44 -3.17 13.10 9.34
C GLY A 44 -3.28 13.51 7.87
N ARG A 45 -2.32 14.32 7.42
CA ARG A 45 -2.15 14.64 6.00
C ARG A 45 -1.46 13.48 5.28
N TRP A 46 -1.97 13.11 4.11
CA TRP A 46 -1.31 12.18 3.21
C TRP A 46 0.04 12.72 2.73
N ARG A 47 1.09 11.93 2.93
CA ARG A 47 2.46 12.22 2.54
C ARG A 47 2.98 11.08 1.68
N ALA A 48 3.64 11.40 0.59
CA ALA A 48 4.30 10.40 -0.26
C ALA A 48 5.55 9.85 0.43
N GLY A 49 5.83 8.58 0.19
CA GLY A 49 6.99 7.88 0.75
C GLY A 49 7.13 6.47 0.21
N ARG A 50 7.92 5.67 0.92
CA ARG A 50 8.16 4.27 0.61
C ARG A 50 8.11 3.44 1.87
N LEU A 51 7.49 2.26 1.79
CA LEU A 51 7.60 1.25 2.82
C LEU A 51 8.90 0.47 2.58
N SER A 52 9.84 0.57 3.50
CA SER A 52 11.00 -0.34 3.56
C SER A 52 10.68 -1.47 4.52
N ALA A 53 11.03 -2.70 4.15
CA ALA A 53 10.95 -3.89 5.01
C ALA A 53 12.35 -4.49 5.19
N GLU A 54 13.32 -3.62 5.44
CA GLU A 54 14.71 -4.01 5.71
C GLU A 54 14.82 -4.65 7.10
N ASP A 55 15.61 -5.72 7.22
CA ASP A 55 15.89 -6.43 8.48
C ASP A 55 14.66 -6.91 9.28
N GLY A 56 13.54 -7.17 8.60
CA GLY A 56 12.33 -7.68 9.24
C GLY A 56 11.52 -6.64 10.03
N ALA A 57 11.90 -5.37 9.96
CA ALA A 57 11.16 -4.26 10.55
C ALA A 57 10.60 -3.36 9.45
N ALA A 58 9.28 -3.37 9.28
CA ALA A 58 8.65 -2.44 8.36
C ALA A 58 8.82 -0.99 8.86
N ARG A 59 9.18 -0.08 7.97
CA ARG A 59 9.32 1.36 8.23
C ARG A 59 8.78 2.11 7.03
N TRP A 60 7.95 3.11 7.28
CA TRP A 60 7.54 4.05 6.25
C TRP A 60 8.48 5.25 6.22
N VAL A 61 9.14 5.47 5.09
CA VAL A 61 10.08 6.57 4.87
C VAL A 61 9.41 7.62 3.97
N PRO A 62 9.05 8.80 4.47
CA PRO A 62 8.48 9.85 3.65
C PRO A 62 9.53 10.44 2.70
N GLU A 63 9.08 11.02 1.58
CA GLU A 63 9.96 11.80 0.69
C GLU A 63 10.52 13.05 1.38
N ARG A 64 9.80 13.57 2.37
CA ARG A 64 10.19 14.72 3.20
C ARG A 64 9.80 14.49 4.64
N GLY A 65 10.75 14.59 5.55
CA GLY A 65 10.57 14.48 7.01
C GLY A 65 11.10 13.17 7.59
N GLU A 66 10.72 12.88 8.84
CA GLU A 66 11.22 11.72 9.59
C GLU A 66 10.50 10.42 9.22
N ALA A 67 11.26 9.33 9.19
CA ALA A 67 10.72 8.00 8.97
C ALA A 67 9.88 7.53 10.16
N VAL A 68 8.82 6.78 9.87
CA VAL A 68 7.91 6.24 10.89
C VAL A 68 8.10 4.74 10.95
N ASP A 69 8.53 4.28 12.12
CA ASP A 69 8.70 2.87 12.44
C ASP A 69 7.33 2.19 12.55
N LEU A 70 7.15 1.09 11.81
CA LEU A 70 6.02 0.19 11.96
C LEU A 70 6.26 -1.05 12.85
N PRO A 71 7.45 -1.36 13.43
CA PRO A 71 7.52 -2.43 14.42
C PRO A 71 6.59 -2.12 15.61
N GLY A 72 5.51 -2.89 15.71
CA GLY A 72 4.44 -2.70 16.71
C GLY A 72 3.08 -2.29 16.11
N ALA A 73 3.06 -1.78 14.88
CA ALA A 73 1.84 -1.56 14.14
C ALA A 73 1.31 -2.91 13.61
N ARG A 74 0.01 -3.17 13.81
CA ARG A 74 -0.69 -4.34 13.27
C ARG A 74 -1.71 -3.91 12.24
N ALA A 75 -1.75 -4.59 11.10
CA ALA A 75 -2.78 -4.34 10.10
C ALA A 75 -4.15 -4.79 10.64
N THR A 76 -5.11 -3.88 10.71
CA THR A 76 -6.47 -4.11 11.24
C THR A 76 -7.54 -4.09 10.15
N GLY A 77 -7.23 -3.62 8.94
CA GLY A 77 -8.18 -3.62 7.84
C GLY A 77 -7.60 -3.12 6.52
N VAL A 78 -8.31 -3.46 5.44
CA VAL A 78 -8.01 -2.99 4.08
C VAL A 78 -9.30 -2.47 3.46
N ARG A 79 -9.27 -1.26 2.91
CA ARG A 79 -10.45 -0.63 2.27
C ARG A 79 -10.08 0.13 1.00
N VAL A 80 -11.09 0.48 0.21
CA VAL A 80 -10.95 1.45 -0.88
C VAL A 80 -10.94 2.88 -0.32
N PRO A 81 -10.29 3.84 -1.01
CA PRO A 81 -10.42 5.25 -0.68
C PRO A 81 -11.87 5.73 -0.77
N SER A 82 -12.26 6.62 0.12
CA SER A 82 -13.44 7.46 -0.09
C SER A 82 -13.23 8.43 -1.25
N VAL A 83 -14.30 9.05 -1.75
CA VAL A 83 -14.23 10.08 -2.79
C VAL A 83 -13.29 11.22 -2.38
N LYS A 84 -13.40 11.70 -1.12
CA LYS A 84 -12.56 12.77 -0.58
C LYS A 84 -11.08 12.36 -0.55
N GLU A 85 -10.79 11.12 -0.14
CA GLU A 85 -9.42 10.62 -0.11
C GLU A 85 -8.86 10.45 -1.53
N GLY A 86 -9.66 9.99 -2.50
CA GLY A 86 -9.24 9.84 -3.89
C GLY A 86 -8.81 11.14 -4.60
N ILE A 87 -9.08 12.31 -4.00
CA ILE A 87 -8.53 13.59 -4.47
C ILE A 87 -7.07 13.78 -4.02
N SER A 88 -6.69 13.21 -2.86
CA SER A 88 -5.38 13.36 -2.22
C SER A 88 -4.42 12.21 -2.46
N ILE A 89 -4.95 11.02 -2.77
CA ILE A 89 -4.19 9.80 -3.05
C ILE A 89 -4.67 9.19 -4.37
N ASN A 90 -3.95 8.20 -4.90
CA ASN A 90 -4.40 7.49 -6.09
C ASN A 90 -5.77 6.80 -5.84
N PRO A 91 -6.84 7.11 -6.60
CA PRO A 91 -8.17 6.50 -6.40
C PRO A 91 -8.19 4.98 -6.54
N GLY A 92 -7.27 4.41 -7.33
CA GLY A 92 -7.15 2.98 -7.54
C GLY A 92 -6.44 2.23 -6.40
N SER A 93 -5.91 2.95 -5.41
CA SER A 93 -5.19 2.36 -4.28
C SER A 93 -6.08 1.56 -3.34
N ARG A 94 -5.45 0.91 -2.36
CA ARG A 94 -6.08 0.37 -1.16
C ARG A 94 -5.45 1.03 0.05
N ILE A 95 -6.28 1.39 1.01
CA ILE A 95 -5.84 1.92 2.30
C ILE A 95 -5.77 0.76 3.26
N VAL A 96 -4.58 0.53 3.80
CA VAL A 96 -4.34 -0.41 4.90
C VAL A 96 -4.27 0.40 6.19
N THR A 97 -5.13 0.05 7.15
CA THR A 97 -5.12 0.66 8.48
C THR A 97 -4.23 -0.19 9.37
N CYS A 98 -3.26 0.46 10.02
CA CYS A 98 -2.41 -0.18 11.01
C CYS A 98 -2.53 0.52 12.36
N THR A 99 -2.60 -0.24 13.44
CA THR A 99 -2.70 0.28 14.82
C THR A 99 -1.52 -0.17 15.66
N TYR A 100 -0.94 0.75 16.42
CA TYR A 100 0.09 0.48 17.42
C TYR A 100 -0.56 0.04 18.74
N GLY A 101 0.24 -0.55 19.65
CA GLY A 101 -0.25 -1.02 20.95
C GLY A 101 -0.73 0.08 21.91
N ASP A 102 -0.41 1.34 21.63
CA ASP A 102 -0.85 2.52 22.38
C ASP A 102 -2.18 3.12 21.87
N GLY A 103 -2.79 2.49 20.86
CA GLY A 103 -4.03 2.96 20.23
C GLY A 103 -3.84 4.00 19.13
N ASN A 104 -2.62 4.49 18.91
CA ASN A 104 -2.32 5.32 17.75
C ASN A 104 -2.34 4.48 16.47
N GLY A 105 -2.45 5.13 15.32
CA GLY A 105 -2.49 4.42 14.05
C GLY A 105 -1.88 5.19 12.89
N ILE A 106 -1.59 4.44 11.83
CA ILE A 106 -1.15 4.94 10.53
C ILE A 106 -2.05 4.32 9.47
N GLU A 107 -2.41 5.11 8.47
CA GLU A 107 -3.06 4.59 7.27
C GLU A 107 -2.12 4.70 6.09
N ILE A 108 -2.01 3.61 5.33
CA ILE A 108 -1.08 3.48 4.22
C ILE A 108 -1.88 3.20 2.94
N ALA A 109 -1.87 4.15 2.02
CA ALA A 109 -2.42 4.02 0.68
C ALA A 109 -1.37 3.42 -0.26
N VAL A 110 -1.65 2.23 -0.77
CA VAL A 110 -0.73 1.44 -1.61
C VAL A 110 -1.47 0.90 -2.83
N MET A 111 -0.76 0.68 -3.95
CA MET A 111 -1.39 0.11 -5.12
C MET A 111 -1.86 -1.33 -4.86
N PRO A 112 -2.99 -1.79 -5.45
CA PRO A 112 -3.58 -3.10 -5.15
C PRO A 112 -2.62 -4.29 -5.34
N LEU A 113 -1.71 -4.19 -6.30
CA LEU A 113 -0.72 -5.22 -6.60
C LEU A 113 0.34 -5.40 -5.51
N ASP A 114 0.54 -4.38 -4.68
CA ASP A 114 1.56 -4.33 -3.63
C ASP A 114 0.96 -4.53 -2.22
N VAL A 115 -0.38 -4.60 -2.09
CA VAL A 115 -1.07 -4.84 -0.81
C VAL A 115 -0.57 -6.13 -0.16
N ARG A 116 -0.41 -7.20 -0.93
CA ARG A 116 0.07 -8.48 -0.40
C ARG A 116 1.48 -8.38 0.16
N GLU A 117 2.35 -7.61 -0.49
CA GLU A 117 3.73 -7.42 -0.06
C GLU A 117 3.80 -6.57 1.21
N LEU A 118 2.99 -5.51 1.29
CA LEU A 118 2.83 -4.70 2.50
C LEU A 118 2.33 -5.55 3.67
N LEU A 119 1.28 -6.36 3.44
CA LEU A 119 0.70 -7.22 4.47
C LEU A 119 1.63 -8.35 4.92
N ALA A 120 2.56 -8.79 4.07
CA ALA A 120 3.61 -9.73 4.46
C ALA A 120 4.70 -9.05 5.33
N SER A 121 4.82 -7.72 5.24
CA SER A 121 5.81 -6.92 5.96
C SER A 121 5.31 -6.41 7.32
N VAL A 122 3.99 -6.46 7.56
CA VAL A 122 3.35 -5.95 8.78
C VAL A 122 2.59 -7.09 9.46
N PRO A 123 2.79 -7.35 10.77
CA PRO A 123 2.03 -8.36 11.49
C PRO A 123 0.52 -8.12 11.35
N GLN A 124 -0.25 -9.15 10.99
CA GLN A 124 -1.71 -9.07 10.93
C GLN A 124 -2.33 -9.38 12.29
N VAL A 125 -3.55 -8.89 12.52
CA VAL A 125 -4.42 -9.41 13.57
C VAL A 125 -5.07 -10.69 13.03
N ASP A 126 -4.83 -11.83 13.67
CA ASP A 126 -5.57 -13.06 13.36
C ASP A 126 -7.06 -12.77 13.57
N ALA A 127 -7.88 -13.04 12.54
CA ALA A 127 -9.32 -12.96 12.70
C ALA A 127 -9.76 -13.97 13.77
N PRO A 128 -10.61 -13.58 14.74
CA PRO A 128 -11.15 -14.50 15.74
C PRO A 128 -12.01 -15.60 15.12
#